data_AF-A0A2C4PXC6-F1
#
_entry.id   AF-A0A2C4PXC6-F1
#
_cell.length_a   1.000
_cell.length_b   1.000
_cell.length_c   1.000
_cell.angle_alpha   90.00
_cell.angle_beta   90.00
_cell.angle_gamma   90.00
#
_symmetry.space_group_name_H-M   'P 1'
#
loop_
_entity.id
_entity.type
_entity.pdbx_description
1 polymer ?
#
loop_
_entity_poly.entity_id
_entity_poly.type
_entity_poly.pdbx_seq_one_letter_code
_entity_poly.pdbx_strand_id
1 'polypeptide(L)'
;MNVQKYNEGDPVINEIINDYKTRLQKLSQDPNISEIDKYHYARAKDGGNFACAYYKINNEAKMYIAHSGFNNENKFKYLEMFKDKYTIGYRPELIGRTNAFGTKTLNDICSEDSEKWNRWDDTESKILEQIAFEIKEEFQHDIVLWTKRYPCPSCRCVIIEFEKRYKVNITVYYENRYDNNPCDKGGGCNDN
;
A
#
# COMPACT_ATOMS: atom_id res chain seq x y z
N MET A 1 8.24 -13.04 -4.51
CA MET A 1 7.13 -12.52 -3.70
C MET A 1 6.48 -13.64 -2.90
N ASN A 2 6.47 -13.49 -1.58
CA ASN A 2 5.74 -14.38 -0.66
C ASN A 2 4.39 -13.74 -0.31
N VAL A 3 3.27 -14.33 -0.74
CA VAL A 3 1.92 -13.80 -0.47
C VAL A 3 1.13 -14.77 0.38
N GLN A 4 0.63 -14.31 1.52
CA GLN A 4 -0.08 -15.16 2.47
C GLN A 4 -1.22 -14.42 3.16
N LYS A 5 -2.23 -15.18 3.61
CA LYS A 5 -3.34 -14.61 4.37
C LYS A 5 -2.83 -14.14 5.72
N TYR A 6 -3.23 -12.95 6.14
CA TYR A 6 -2.81 -12.40 7.41
C TYR A 6 -3.40 -13.19 8.57
N ASN A 7 -2.56 -13.52 9.55
CA ASN A 7 -2.90 -14.31 10.73
C ASN A 7 -2.62 -13.56 12.04
N GLU A 8 -2.43 -12.23 11.99
CA GLU A 8 -2.15 -11.37 13.14
C GLU A 8 -0.83 -11.69 13.88
N GLY A 9 0.07 -12.45 13.26
CA GLY A 9 1.36 -12.84 13.85
C GLY A 9 2.44 -11.74 13.87
N ASP A 10 2.19 -10.60 13.22
CA ASP A 10 3.17 -9.50 13.10
C ASP A 10 2.78 -8.31 14.00
N PRO A 11 3.53 -8.04 15.09
CA PRO A 11 3.16 -7.01 16.05
C PRO A 11 3.26 -5.59 15.49
N VAL A 12 4.16 -5.32 14.53
CA VAL A 12 4.32 -3.99 13.94
C VAL A 12 3.15 -3.70 13.01
N ILE A 13 2.76 -4.67 12.18
CA ILE A 13 1.56 -4.55 11.34
C ILE A 13 0.31 -4.38 12.21
N ASN A 14 0.15 -5.17 13.27
CA ASN A 14 -0.97 -5.03 14.21
C ASN A 14 -1.03 -3.62 14.82
N GLU A 15 0.11 -3.07 15.23
CA GLU A 15 0.19 -1.71 15.76
C GLU A 15 -0.30 -0.68 14.73
N ILE A 16 0.19 -0.76 13.48
CA ILE A 16 -0.20 0.18 12.42
C ILE A 16 -1.70 0.09 12.13
N ILE A 17 -2.25 -1.12 11.99
CA ILE A 17 -3.68 -1.34 11.72
C ILE A 17 -4.54 -0.80 12.86
N ASN A 18 -4.17 -1.09 14.11
CA ASN A 18 -4.94 -0.68 15.28
C ASN A 18 -4.92 0.83 15.48
N ASP A 19 -3.76 1.47 15.35
CA ASP A 19 -3.64 2.93 15.42
C ASP A 19 -4.46 3.59 14.30
N TYR A 20 -4.32 3.11 13.06
CA TYR A 20 -5.10 3.60 11.92
C TYR A 20 -6.61 3.55 12.17
N LYS A 21 -7.13 2.38 12.56
CA LYS A 21 -8.56 2.19 12.84
C LYS A 21 -9.03 3.05 14.01
N THR A 22 -8.25 3.13 15.09
CA THR A 22 -8.63 3.84 16.31
C THR A 22 -8.69 5.35 16.09
N ARG A 23 -7.66 5.93 15.45
CA ARG A 23 -7.62 7.38 15.22
C ARG A 23 -8.72 7.83 14.26
N LEU A 24 -8.98 7.06 13.19
CA LEU A 24 -10.10 7.34 12.27
C LEU A 24 -11.46 7.20 12.96
N GLN A 25 -11.63 6.20 13.83
CA GLN A 25 -12.88 6.00 14.58
C GLN A 25 -13.15 7.17 15.52
N LYS A 26 -12.11 7.68 16.20
CA LYS A 26 -12.24 8.84 17.09
C LYS A 26 -12.69 10.08 16.32
N LEU A 27 -12.08 10.35 15.16
CA LEU A 27 -12.43 11.51 14.34
C LEU A 27 -13.80 11.40 13.68
N SER A 28 -14.18 10.22 13.21
CA SER A 28 -15.52 10.03 12.63
C SER A 28 -16.66 10.25 13.63
N GLN A 29 -16.35 10.26 14.93
CA GLN A 29 -17.28 10.50 16.03
C GLN A 29 -17.06 11.86 16.72
N ASP A 30 -16.10 12.67 16.28
CA ASP A 30 -15.75 13.93 16.94
C ASP A 30 -16.85 14.99 16.71
N PRO A 31 -17.55 15.47 17.76
CA PRO A 31 -18.63 16.45 17.60
C PRO A 31 -18.15 17.82 17.09
N ASN A 32 -16.84 18.10 17.09
CA ASN A 32 -16.28 19.39 16.73
C ASN A 32 -15.87 19.52 15.26
N ILE A 33 -15.97 18.46 14.46
CA ILE A 33 -15.67 18.50 13.03
C ILE A 33 -16.94 18.41 12.19
N SER A 34 -16.85 18.80 10.90
CA SER A 34 -17.99 18.80 10.00
C SER A 34 -18.51 17.38 9.72
N GLU A 35 -19.81 17.24 9.44
CA GLU A 35 -20.41 15.95 9.04
C GLU A 35 -19.76 15.36 7.78
N ILE A 36 -19.29 16.23 6.87
CA ILE A 36 -18.54 15.82 5.68
C ILE A 36 -17.23 15.15 6.09
N ASP A 37 -16.47 15.75 7.01
CA ASP A 37 -15.22 15.17 7.48
C ASP A 37 -15.46 13.86 8.23
N LYS A 38 -16.50 13.79 9.09
CA LYS A 38 -16.90 12.54 9.76
C LYS A 38 -17.16 11.41 8.76
N TYR A 39 -17.93 11.70 7.70
CA TYR A 39 -18.20 10.75 6.64
C TYR A 39 -16.91 10.26 5.97
N HIS A 40 -15.97 11.17 5.69
CA HIS A 40 -14.71 10.80 5.05
C HIS A 40 -13.80 9.97 5.96
N TYR A 41 -13.72 10.27 7.26
CA TYR A 41 -12.99 9.46 8.23
C TYR A 41 -13.61 8.06 8.39
N ALA A 42 -14.94 7.96 8.48
CA ALA A 42 -15.63 6.68 8.50
C ALA A 42 -15.37 5.87 7.22
N ARG A 43 -15.45 6.52 6.05
CA ARG A 43 -15.18 5.89 4.75
C ARG A 43 -13.73 5.42 4.62
N ALA A 44 -12.77 6.10 5.24
CA ALA A 44 -11.37 5.67 5.22
C ALA A 44 -11.11 4.46 6.13
N LYS A 45 -11.85 4.37 7.23
CA LYS A 45 -11.78 3.23 8.14
C LYS A 45 -12.36 1.97 7.48
N ASP A 46 -13.57 2.08 6.94
CA ASP A 46 -14.36 0.92 6.51
C ASP A 46 -14.33 0.68 4.99
N GLY A 47 -14.19 1.74 4.19
CA GLY A 47 -14.15 1.69 2.74
C GLY A 47 -12.74 1.53 2.15
N GLY A 48 -12.67 1.49 0.81
CA GLY A 48 -11.41 1.49 0.06
C GLY A 48 -10.51 0.27 0.31
N ASN A 49 -9.27 0.40 -0.14
CA ASN A 49 -8.15 -0.46 0.25
C ASN A 49 -7.22 0.36 1.14
N PHE A 50 -6.90 -0.17 2.32
CA PHE A 50 -5.86 0.34 3.20
C PHE A 50 -4.68 -0.63 3.09
N ALA A 51 -3.46 -0.10 3.01
CA ALA A 51 -2.26 -0.90 3.11
C ALA A 51 -1.27 -0.21 4.05
N CYS A 52 -0.42 -1.02 4.68
CA CYS A 52 0.73 -0.54 5.43
C CYS A 52 1.94 -1.40 5.14
N ALA A 53 3.12 -0.87 5.37
CA ALA A 53 4.34 -1.64 5.27
C ALA A 53 5.37 -1.14 6.28
N TYR A 54 6.35 -1.97 6.55
CA TYR A 54 7.55 -1.54 7.24
C TYR A 54 8.77 -2.30 6.75
N TYR A 55 9.93 -1.70 6.97
CA TYR A 55 11.22 -2.40 6.99
C TYR A 55 12.02 -1.90 8.18
N LYS A 56 13.05 -2.66 8.59
CA LYS A 56 13.88 -2.31 9.76
C LYS A 56 15.26 -1.83 9.33
N ILE A 57 15.68 -0.68 9.86
CA ILE A 57 17.07 -0.19 9.82
C ILE A 57 17.55 -0.11 11.26
N ASN A 58 18.67 -0.73 11.60
CA ASN A 58 19.23 -0.67 12.96
C ASN A 58 18.22 -1.03 14.07
N ASN A 59 17.38 -2.06 13.81
CA ASN A 59 16.25 -2.47 14.67
C ASN A 59 15.09 -1.47 14.82
N GLU A 60 15.14 -0.32 14.15
CA GLU A 60 14.03 0.64 14.11
C GLU A 60 13.15 0.41 12.88
N ALA A 61 11.84 0.33 13.11
CA ALA A 61 10.87 0.14 12.03
C ALA A 61 10.55 1.48 11.36
N LYS A 62 10.85 1.59 10.06
CA LYS A 62 10.31 2.65 9.22
C LYS A 62 8.96 2.22 8.68
N MET A 63 7.91 2.95 9.02
CA MET A 63 6.53 2.56 8.80
C MET A 63 5.84 3.43 7.76
N TYR A 64 5.10 2.78 6.87
CA TYR A 64 4.44 3.40 5.73
C TYR A 64 2.95 3.05 5.74
N ILE A 65 2.11 4.00 5.31
CA ILE A 65 0.69 3.75 5.09
C ILE A 65 0.22 4.33 3.75
N ALA A 66 -0.77 3.69 3.14
CA ALA A 66 -1.48 4.22 1.98
C ALA A 66 -2.95 3.81 1.98
N HIS A 67 -3.77 4.59 1.28
CA HIS A 67 -5.19 4.32 1.14
C HIS A 67 -5.66 4.65 -0.29
N SER A 68 -6.50 3.78 -0.86
CA SER A 68 -6.92 3.91 -2.26
C SER A 68 -7.80 5.14 -2.48
N GLY A 69 -8.72 5.42 -1.56
CA GLY A 69 -9.67 6.53 -1.66
C GLY A 69 -9.06 7.93 -1.50
N PHE A 70 -7.77 8.02 -1.18
CA PHE A 70 -7.03 9.26 -0.96
C PHE A 70 -6.01 9.44 -2.08
N ASN A 71 -6.55 9.80 -3.24
CA ASN A 71 -5.89 9.83 -4.54
C ASN A 71 -6.06 11.21 -5.20
N ASN A 72 -6.34 12.25 -4.41
CA ASN A 72 -6.35 13.64 -4.84
C ASN A 72 -5.97 14.54 -3.66
N GLU A 73 -5.44 15.72 -3.96
CA GLU A 73 -4.89 16.66 -2.96
C GLU A 73 -5.90 16.98 -1.84
N ASN A 74 -7.16 17.25 -2.21
CA ASN A 74 -8.23 17.61 -1.27
C ASN A 74 -8.57 16.51 -0.26
N LYS A 75 -8.24 15.26 -0.57
CA LYS A 75 -8.48 14.12 0.34
C LYS A 75 -7.24 13.70 1.11
N PHE A 76 -6.07 14.28 0.84
CA PHE A 76 -4.86 13.96 1.60
C PHE A 76 -4.95 14.38 3.06
N LYS A 77 -5.69 15.47 3.37
CA LYS A 77 -5.89 15.95 4.74
C LYS A 77 -6.34 14.85 5.71
N TYR A 78 -7.06 13.83 5.23
CA TYR A 78 -7.54 12.72 6.05
C TYR A 78 -6.45 11.69 6.40
N LEU A 79 -5.31 11.69 5.69
CA LEU A 79 -4.11 10.94 6.06
C LEU A 79 -3.05 11.81 6.74
N GLU A 80 -3.10 13.13 6.63
CA GLU A 80 -2.05 13.99 7.18
C GLU A 80 -1.89 13.87 8.69
N MET A 81 -2.98 13.57 9.40
CA MET A 81 -3.00 13.27 10.84
C MET A 81 -2.14 12.09 11.27
N PHE A 82 -1.62 11.30 10.33
CA PHE A 82 -0.77 10.14 10.55
C PHE A 82 0.72 10.46 10.31
N LYS A 83 1.05 11.65 9.80
CA LYS A 83 2.43 12.08 9.49
C LYS A 83 3.30 12.22 10.75
N ASP A 84 2.71 12.27 11.94
CA ASP A 84 3.44 12.24 13.22
C ASP A 84 4.17 10.91 13.45
N LYS A 85 3.71 9.83 12.82
CA LYS A 85 4.20 8.47 13.08
C LYS A 85 4.52 7.67 11.82
N TYR A 86 3.89 7.99 10.69
CA TYR A 86 3.96 7.19 9.46
C TYR A 86 4.36 8.04 8.27
N THR A 87 5.16 7.46 7.39
CA THR A 87 5.33 7.99 6.04
C THR A 87 4.09 7.65 5.21
N ILE A 88 3.51 8.65 4.55
CA ILE A 88 2.34 8.44 3.70
C ILE A 88 2.78 8.14 2.26
N GLY A 89 2.32 7.01 1.74
CA GLY A 89 2.46 6.66 0.33
C GLY A 89 1.48 7.46 -0.53
N TYR A 90 2.02 8.26 -1.45
CA TYR A 90 1.26 9.04 -2.43
C TYR A 90 1.56 8.57 -3.85
N ARG A 91 0.68 8.94 -4.79
CA ARG A 91 1.02 8.89 -6.22
C ARG A 91 2.07 9.97 -6.51
N PRO A 92 3.17 9.64 -7.22
CA PRO A 92 4.20 10.61 -7.58
C PRO A 92 3.64 11.90 -8.19
N GLU A 93 2.72 11.77 -9.13
CA GLU A 93 2.17 12.88 -9.92
C GLU A 93 1.42 13.88 -9.03
N LEU A 94 0.76 13.40 -7.97
CA LEU A 94 0.01 14.23 -7.02
C LEU A 94 0.91 15.05 -6.09
N ILE A 95 2.21 14.76 -6.06
CA ILE A 95 3.20 15.48 -5.28
C ILE A 95 4.32 16.02 -6.17
N GLY A 96 4.02 16.21 -7.47
CA GLY A 96 4.93 16.81 -8.44
C GLY A 96 6.13 15.94 -8.82
N ARG A 97 6.12 14.64 -8.51
CA ARG A 97 7.16 13.70 -8.91
C ARG A 97 6.82 13.10 -10.27
N THR A 98 7.73 13.25 -11.22
CA THR A 98 7.55 12.78 -12.61
C THR A 98 8.14 11.40 -12.88
N ASN A 99 8.91 10.85 -11.94
CA ASN A 99 9.61 9.57 -12.09
C ASN A 99 8.86 8.46 -11.35
N ALA A 100 7.65 8.14 -11.82
CA ALA A 100 6.91 7.00 -11.28
C ALA A 100 7.68 5.69 -11.52
N PHE A 101 7.54 4.75 -10.60
CA PHE A 101 8.12 3.42 -10.75
C PHE A 101 7.42 2.67 -11.90
N GLY A 102 8.04 2.70 -13.08
CA GLY A 102 7.61 1.91 -14.23
C GLY A 102 7.89 0.43 -13.98
N THR A 103 6.88 -0.41 -14.14
CA THR A 103 7.08 -1.86 -14.23
C THR A 103 7.45 -2.20 -15.65
N LYS A 104 8.52 -2.97 -15.86
CA LYS A 104 8.77 -3.58 -17.16
C LYS A 104 7.93 -4.85 -17.30
N THR A 105 7.65 -5.26 -18.55
CA THR A 105 7.06 -6.57 -18.85
C THR A 105 7.88 -7.69 -18.18
N LEU A 106 7.22 -8.53 -17.38
CA LEU A 106 7.81 -9.68 -16.69
C LEU A 106 7.06 -10.97 -17.06
N ASN A 107 7.36 -11.56 -18.22
CA ASN A 107 6.89 -12.89 -18.67
C ASN A 107 5.39 -13.19 -18.31
N ASP A 108 5.05 -14.44 -18.01
CA ASP A 108 3.67 -14.95 -17.82
C ASP A 108 2.91 -14.37 -16.60
N ILE A 109 3.55 -13.51 -15.79
CA ILE A 109 2.93 -12.85 -14.62
C ILE A 109 2.54 -11.41 -14.95
N CYS A 110 3.36 -10.71 -15.75
CA CYS A 110 3.13 -9.32 -16.14
C CYS A 110 3.16 -9.20 -17.66
N SER A 111 1.98 -9.10 -18.27
CA SER A 111 1.82 -8.94 -19.72
C SER A 111 2.29 -7.55 -20.19
N GLU A 112 2.45 -7.37 -21.52
CA GLU A 112 2.71 -6.05 -22.12
C GLU A 112 1.62 -5.02 -21.76
N ASP A 113 0.40 -5.47 -21.47
CA ASP A 113 -0.69 -4.59 -21.01
C ASP A 113 -0.52 -4.14 -19.56
N SER A 114 0.39 -4.74 -18.78
CA SER A 114 0.68 -4.32 -17.41
C SER A 114 1.28 -2.91 -17.32
N GLU A 115 1.95 -2.45 -18.37
CA GLU A 115 2.43 -1.06 -18.51
C GLU A 115 1.28 -0.06 -18.71
N LYS A 116 0.11 -0.53 -19.16
CA LYS A 116 -1.08 0.31 -19.40
C LYS A 116 -2.03 0.36 -18.21
N TRP A 117 -1.77 -0.40 -17.14
CA TRP A 117 -2.65 -0.41 -15.98
C TRP A 117 -2.62 0.92 -15.24
N ASN A 118 -3.79 1.54 -15.11
CA ASN A 118 -3.94 2.72 -14.29
C ASN A 118 -3.85 2.32 -12.81
N ARG A 119 -2.73 2.64 -12.18
CA ARG A 119 -2.44 2.30 -10.78
C ARG A 119 -2.94 3.32 -9.78
N TRP A 120 -3.70 4.34 -10.20
CA TRP A 120 -4.07 5.48 -9.38
C TRP A 120 -4.52 5.13 -7.94
N ASP A 121 -5.24 4.02 -7.80
CA ASP A 121 -5.81 3.54 -6.54
C ASP A 121 -5.01 2.42 -5.85
N ASP A 122 -3.97 1.88 -6.50
CA ASP A 122 -3.14 0.77 -6.00
C ASP A 122 -2.30 1.21 -4.80
N THR A 123 -2.72 0.82 -3.61
CA THR A 123 -2.08 1.19 -2.34
C THR A 123 -0.66 0.67 -2.19
N GLU A 124 -0.42 -0.56 -2.64
CA GLU A 124 0.86 -1.25 -2.59
C GLU A 124 1.90 -0.49 -3.42
N SER A 125 1.49 -0.05 -4.62
CA SER A 125 2.33 0.78 -5.47
C SER A 125 2.62 2.14 -4.84
N LYS A 126 1.64 2.85 -4.26
CA LYS A 126 1.88 4.13 -3.55
C LYS A 126 2.93 4.00 -2.45
N ILE A 127 2.93 2.90 -1.70
CA ILE A 127 3.92 2.63 -0.65
C ILE A 127 5.29 2.35 -1.25
N LEU A 128 5.39 1.42 -2.20
CA LEU A 128 6.66 1.03 -2.80
C LEU A 128 7.32 2.20 -3.54
N GLU A 129 6.54 3.05 -4.20
CA GLU A 129 7.06 4.26 -4.83
C GLU A 129 7.59 5.28 -3.82
N GLN A 130 6.92 5.43 -2.68
CA GLN A 130 7.42 6.27 -1.61
C GLN A 130 8.72 5.73 -1.01
N ILE A 131 8.85 4.41 -0.84
CA ILE A 131 10.11 3.78 -0.42
C ILE A 131 11.20 4.01 -1.48
N ALA A 132 10.91 3.75 -2.75
CA ALA A 132 11.84 3.94 -3.87
C ALA A 132 12.38 5.38 -3.96
N PHE A 133 11.56 6.36 -3.59
CA PHE A 133 11.94 7.77 -3.58
C PHE A 133 12.87 8.13 -2.41
N GLU A 134 12.68 7.52 -1.25
CA GLU A 134 13.45 7.83 -0.04
C GLU A 134 14.82 7.17 -0.03
N ILE A 135 14.97 6.03 -0.70
CA ILE A 135 16.22 5.28 -0.74
C ILE A 135 17.21 5.94 -1.71
N LYS A 136 18.33 6.40 -1.17
CA LYS A 136 19.43 7.04 -1.92
C LYS A 136 20.63 6.11 -2.17
N GLU A 137 20.67 4.98 -1.47
CA GLU A 137 21.76 4.01 -1.46
C GLU A 137 21.24 2.60 -1.78
N GLU A 138 22.14 1.61 -1.75
CA GLU A 138 21.78 0.20 -1.92
C GLU A 138 20.83 -0.23 -0.79
N PHE A 139 19.54 -0.38 -1.12
CA PHE A 139 18.50 -0.79 -0.19
C PHE A 139 18.42 -2.32 -0.14
N GLN A 140 18.87 -2.93 0.95
CA GLN A 140 18.87 -4.39 1.15
C GLN A 140 18.06 -4.81 2.39
N HIS A 141 16.92 -4.15 2.64
CA HIS A 141 16.06 -4.49 3.77
C HIS A 141 14.81 -5.23 3.29
N ASP A 142 14.51 -6.36 3.94
CA ASP A 142 13.25 -7.06 3.72
C ASP A 142 12.07 -6.18 4.14
N ILE A 143 11.05 -6.14 3.30
CA ILE A 143 9.83 -5.37 3.53
C ILE A 143 8.71 -6.33 3.93
N VAL A 144 8.02 -5.99 5.01
CA VAL A 144 6.72 -6.58 5.34
C VAL A 144 5.64 -5.62 4.88
N LEU A 145 4.77 -6.08 4.01
CA LEU A 145 3.64 -5.33 3.48
C LEU A 145 2.35 -6.03 3.89
N TRP A 146 1.40 -5.26 4.41
CA TRP A 146 0.04 -5.72 4.65
C TRP A 146 -0.94 -4.91 3.80
N THR A 147 -1.95 -5.57 3.26
CA THR A 147 -3.01 -4.94 2.47
C THR A 147 -4.37 -5.53 2.85
N LYS A 148 -5.39 -4.68 2.91
CA LYS A 148 -6.77 -5.11 3.25
C LYS A 148 -7.33 -6.08 2.19
N ARG A 149 -6.83 -6.04 0.96
CA ARG A 149 -7.30 -6.85 -0.17
C ARG A 149 -6.15 -7.60 -0.83
N TYR A 150 -6.41 -8.82 -1.29
CA TYR A 150 -5.45 -9.60 -2.08
C TYR A 150 -4.90 -8.76 -3.25
N PRO A 151 -3.57 -8.64 -3.40
CA PRO A 151 -2.97 -7.82 -4.45
C PRO A 151 -3.50 -8.21 -5.83
N CYS A 152 -3.97 -7.22 -6.59
CA CYS A 152 -4.36 -7.42 -7.98
C CYS A 152 -3.11 -7.69 -8.84
N PRO A 153 -3.25 -8.17 -10.09
CA PRO A 153 -2.14 -8.37 -11.00
C PRO A 153 -1.19 -7.16 -11.10
N SER A 154 -1.76 -5.94 -11.13
CA SER A 154 -0.98 -4.69 -11.15
C SER A 154 -0.08 -4.51 -9.93
N CYS A 155 -0.64 -4.66 -8.73
CA CYS A 155 0.15 -4.58 -7.50
C CYS A 155 1.25 -5.65 -7.46
N ARG A 156 0.96 -6.88 -7.89
CA ARG A 156 1.93 -7.98 -7.93
C ARG A 156 3.10 -7.66 -8.84
N CYS A 157 2.84 -7.12 -10.03
CA CYS A 157 3.90 -6.72 -10.95
C CYS A 157 4.82 -5.65 -10.36
N VAL A 158 4.26 -4.64 -9.69
CA VAL A 158 5.07 -3.62 -9.00
C VAL A 158 5.91 -4.23 -7.88
N ILE A 159 5.34 -5.14 -7.10
CA ILE A 159 6.06 -5.82 -6.00
C ILE A 159 7.24 -6.63 -6.55
N ILE A 160 7.02 -7.46 -7.57
CA ILE A 160 8.08 -8.31 -8.16
C ILE A 160 9.19 -7.45 -8.79
N GLU A 161 8.83 -6.39 -9.50
CA GLU A 161 9.80 -5.46 -10.08
C GLU A 161 10.61 -4.74 -8.99
N PHE A 162 9.98 -4.39 -7.88
CA PHE A 162 10.66 -3.79 -6.73
C PHE A 162 11.66 -4.77 -6.11
N GLU A 163 11.25 -6.02 -5.84
CA GLU A 163 12.13 -7.10 -5.35
C GLU A 163 13.35 -7.27 -6.27
N LYS A 164 13.15 -7.30 -7.59
CA LYS A 164 14.24 -7.45 -8.57
C LYS A 164 15.18 -6.24 -8.61
N ARG A 165 14.62 -5.03 -8.66
CA ARG A 165 15.42 -3.80 -8.79
C ARG A 165 16.31 -3.57 -7.58
N TYR A 166 15.78 -3.82 -6.38
CA TYR A 166 16.49 -3.55 -5.13
C TYR A 166 17.09 -4.80 -4.49
N LYS A 167 16.87 -5.99 -5.08
CA LYS A 167 17.36 -7.29 -4.56
C LYS A 167 16.92 -7.53 -3.11
N VAL A 168 15.65 -7.24 -2.83
CA VAL A 168 15.03 -7.42 -1.52
C VAL A 168 13.91 -8.43 -1.57
N ASN A 169 13.52 -8.99 -0.42
CA ASN A 169 12.31 -9.79 -0.32
C ASN A 169 11.15 -8.94 0.19
N ILE A 170 9.97 -9.13 -0.40
CA ILE A 170 8.73 -8.54 0.10
C ILE A 170 7.80 -9.68 0.52
N THR A 171 7.48 -9.70 1.82
CA THR A 171 6.41 -10.55 2.36
C THR A 171 5.12 -9.77 2.38
N VAL A 172 4.11 -10.28 1.68
CA VAL A 172 2.80 -9.65 1.53
C VAL A 172 1.75 -10.43 2.32
N TYR A 173 1.15 -9.75 3.29
CA TYR A 173 0.00 -10.22 4.02
C TYR A 173 -1.28 -9.59 3.46
N TYR A 174 -2.32 -10.39 3.26
CA TYR A 174 -3.64 -9.88 2.87
C TYR A 174 -4.74 -10.26 3.86
N GLU A 175 -5.68 -9.35 4.12
CA GLU A 175 -6.84 -9.62 5.00
C GLU A 175 -7.94 -10.39 4.25
N ASN A 176 -8.38 -9.86 3.10
CA ASN A 176 -9.50 -10.41 2.34
C ASN A 176 -9.10 -10.77 0.91
N ARG A 177 -9.52 -11.95 0.44
CA ARG A 177 -9.51 -12.32 -0.98
C ARG A 177 -10.96 -12.43 -1.44
N TYR A 178 -11.38 -11.56 -2.34
CA TYR A 178 -12.74 -11.58 -2.88
C TYR A 178 -12.86 -12.60 -4.02
N ASP A 179 -14.02 -13.24 -4.11
CA ASP A 179 -14.40 -14.03 -5.27
C ASP A 179 -14.34 -13.16 -6.53
N ASN A 180 -13.84 -13.71 -7.64
CA ASN A 180 -13.54 -12.98 -8.89
C ASN A 180 -12.33 -12.03 -8.80
N ASN A 181 -11.31 -12.33 -8.00
CA ASN A 181 -10.05 -11.59 -8.09
C ASN A 181 -9.56 -11.66 -9.55
N PRO A 182 -9.05 -10.57 -10.14
CA PRO A 182 -8.51 -10.61 -11.50
C PRO A 182 -7.45 -11.69 -11.71
N CYS A 183 -6.75 -12.07 -10.64
CA CYS A 183 -5.85 -13.21 -10.58
C CYS A 183 -6.52 -14.56 -10.90
N ASP A 184 -7.79 -14.74 -10.53
CA ASP A 184 -8.54 -16.00 -10.70
C ASP A 184 -9.13 -16.14 -12.12
N LYS A 185 -9.08 -15.07 -12.94
CA LYS A 185 -9.66 -15.01 -14.29
C LYS A 185 -8.60 -15.20 -15.40
N GLY A 186 -7.51 -15.89 -15.11
CA GLY A 186 -6.40 -16.05 -16.05
C GLY A 186 -5.45 -14.84 -16.09
N GLY A 187 -5.52 -13.94 -15.10
CA GLY A 187 -4.65 -12.75 -15.00
C GLY A 187 -3.20 -13.02 -14.56
N GLY A 188 -2.68 -14.23 -14.74
CA GLY A 188 -1.25 -14.54 -14.56
C GLY A 188 -0.73 -14.62 -13.11
N CYS A 189 -1.59 -14.66 -12.09
CA CYS A 189 -1.16 -14.71 -10.69
C CYS A 189 -0.91 -16.13 -10.18
N ASN A 190 -0.23 -16.99 -10.94
CA ASN A 190 0.16 -18.29 -10.42
C ASN A 190 1.19 -18.09 -9.29
N ASP A 191 0.82 -18.48 -8.07
CA ASP A 191 1.68 -18.48 -6.89
C ASP A 191 2.54 -19.76 -6.79
N ASN A 192 2.61 -20.53 -7.89
CA ASN A 192 3.37 -21.78 -8.00
C ASN A 192 4.82 -21.53 -8.39
#